data_AF-A0ABD5XK19-F1
#
_entry.id   AF-A0ABD5XK19-F1
#
_cell.length_a   1.000
_cell.length_b   1.000
_cell.length_c   1.000
_cell.angle_alpha   90.00
_cell.angle_beta   90.00
_cell.angle_gamma   90.00
#
_symmetry.space_group_name_H-M   'P 1'
#
loop_
_entity.id
_entity.type
_entity.pdbx_description
1 polymer ?
#
loop_
_entity_poly.entity_id
_entity_poly.type
_entity_poly.pdbx_seq_one_letter_code
_entity_poly.pdbx_strand_id
1 'polypeptide(L)'
;MAGGDGGDAPAERDYDPEARDRGHPIDANALMIAAAKASVGAGRLPELLRRADDHLRANADEYERRFERVDDTDGVATYLVPDGHWAEVGEALGVNRREVDALRRAHEQHLLRVGTRSRRRREFETALELREAAVVER
;
A
#
# COMPACT_ATOMS: atom_id res chain seq x y z
N MET A 1 42.63 -0.20 26.07
CA MET A 1 41.62 0.85 26.30
C MET A 1 41.37 1.47 24.93
N ALA A 2 40.52 0.91 24.05
CA ALA A 2 39.05 1.00 24.06
C ALA A 2 38.57 2.45 24.33
N GLY A 3 37.78 3.12 23.50
CA GLY A 3 36.72 2.60 22.63
C GLY A 3 36.66 3.26 21.25
N GLY A 4 36.09 2.48 20.33
CA GLY A 4 35.94 2.77 18.93
C GLY A 4 34.84 3.77 18.61
N ASP A 5 35.09 4.44 17.51
CA ASP A 5 34.13 4.98 16.55
C ASP A 5 32.97 4.00 16.34
N GLY A 6 31.80 4.34 16.89
CA GLY A 6 30.55 3.65 16.66
C GLY A 6 29.65 4.61 15.91
N GLY A 7 29.73 4.56 14.57
CA GLY A 7 28.84 5.30 13.69
C GLY A 7 27.39 5.08 14.08
N ASP A 8 26.68 6.19 14.24
CA ASP A 8 25.22 6.22 14.39
C ASP A 8 24.63 5.81 13.04
N ALA A 9 24.53 4.49 12.82
CA ALA A 9 23.77 3.91 11.73
C ALA A 9 22.28 4.07 12.08
N PRO A 10 21.47 4.79 11.30
CA PRO A 10 20.04 4.83 11.54
C PRO A 10 19.47 3.42 11.41
N ALA A 11 18.71 3.03 12.44
CA ALA A 11 18.11 1.72 12.62
C ALA A 11 17.57 1.10 11.31
N GLU A 12 18.02 -0.11 11.10
CA GLU A 12 17.77 -0.98 9.96
C GLU A 12 16.30 -1.46 9.94
N ARG A 13 15.66 -1.29 8.77
CA ARG A 13 14.62 -2.16 8.15
C ARG A 13 13.34 -2.44 8.96
N ASP A 14 12.30 -1.64 8.73
CA ASP A 14 10.94 -1.82 9.28
C ASP A 14 9.86 -1.82 8.18
N TYR A 15 10.00 -2.73 7.21
CA TYR A 15 8.86 -3.32 6.50
C TYR A 15 8.40 -4.53 7.33
N ASP A 16 7.10 -4.67 7.64
CA ASP A 16 6.58 -5.85 8.34
C ASP A 16 6.69 -7.07 7.41
N PRO A 17 7.67 -7.97 7.58
CA PRO A 17 7.79 -9.14 6.71
C PRO A 17 6.56 -10.07 6.84
N GLU A 18 5.79 -10.00 7.94
CA GLU A 18 4.58 -10.78 8.09
C GLU A 18 3.43 -10.30 7.17
N ALA A 19 3.52 -9.09 6.61
CA ALA A 19 2.60 -8.65 5.57
C ALA A 19 2.79 -9.49 4.30
N ARG A 20 4.04 -9.77 3.91
CA ARG A 20 4.36 -10.69 2.81
C ARG A 20 3.93 -12.11 3.08
N ASP A 21 4.10 -12.59 4.31
CA ASP A 21 3.63 -13.93 4.69
C ASP A 21 2.09 -14.07 4.58
N ARG A 22 1.34 -12.96 4.52
CA ARG A 22 -0.10 -12.91 4.23
C ARG A 22 -0.44 -12.78 2.73
N GLY A 23 0.56 -12.73 1.86
CA GLY A 23 0.41 -12.69 0.40
C GLY A 23 0.03 -11.33 -0.18
N HIS A 24 0.28 -10.22 0.53
CA HIS A 24 0.05 -8.86 0.03
C HIS A 24 0.99 -7.83 0.69
N PRO A 25 1.34 -6.71 0.03
CA PRO A 25 2.31 -5.75 0.57
C PRO A 25 1.74 -4.78 1.61
N ILE A 26 0.42 -4.80 1.86
CA ILE A 26 -0.24 -3.85 2.77
C ILE A 26 0.04 -4.17 4.25
N ASP A 27 0.36 -3.12 4.99
CA ASP A 27 0.67 -3.15 6.42
C ASP A 27 -0.54 -3.54 7.30
N ALA A 28 -0.28 -4.27 8.39
CA ALA A 28 -1.31 -4.80 9.29
C ALA A 28 -2.23 -3.74 9.93
N ASN A 29 -1.72 -2.52 10.22
CA ASN A 29 -2.57 -1.46 10.77
C ASN A 29 -3.43 -0.81 9.69
N ALA A 30 -2.89 -0.64 8.47
CA ALA A 30 -3.66 -0.17 7.32
C ALA A 30 -4.83 -1.12 7.02
N LEU A 31 -4.57 -2.42 7.09
CA LEU A 31 -5.58 -3.49 7.01
C LEU A 31 -6.68 -3.31 8.07
N MET A 32 -6.34 -3.15 9.35
CA MET A 32 -7.33 -2.99 10.42
C MET A 32 -8.20 -1.74 10.24
N ILE A 33 -7.60 -0.60 9.89
CA ILE A 33 -8.34 0.66 9.67
C ILE A 33 -9.29 0.53 8.48
N ALA A 34 -8.84 -0.10 7.40
CA ALA A 34 -9.66 -0.32 6.21
C ALA A 34 -10.84 -1.28 6.48
N ALA A 35 -10.59 -2.40 7.16
CA ALA A 35 -11.62 -3.37 7.53
C ALA A 35 -12.70 -2.75 8.42
N ALA A 36 -12.30 -2.00 9.45
CA ALA A 36 -13.20 -1.33 10.38
C ALA A 36 -14.08 -0.28 9.69
N LYS A 37 -13.51 0.49 8.76
CA LYS A 37 -14.24 1.56 8.04
C LYS A 37 -15.17 1.03 6.95
N ALA A 38 -14.79 -0.05 6.27
CA ALA A 38 -15.56 -0.60 5.17
C ALA A 38 -16.61 -1.64 5.63
N SER A 39 -16.65 -1.97 6.92
CA SER A 39 -17.49 -3.04 7.48
C SER A 39 -17.31 -4.38 6.74
N VAL A 40 -16.07 -4.68 6.34
CA VAL A 40 -15.70 -5.95 5.70
C VAL A 40 -15.22 -6.90 6.79
N GLY A 41 -15.67 -8.16 6.74
CA GLY A 41 -15.27 -9.17 7.73
C GLY A 41 -13.75 -9.35 7.80
N ALA A 42 -13.21 -9.54 9.01
CA ALA A 42 -11.76 -9.57 9.26
C ALA A 42 -11.00 -10.60 8.41
N GLY A 43 -11.62 -11.72 8.04
CA GLY A 43 -11.01 -12.73 7.15
C GLY A 43 -11.16 -12.44 5.65
N ARG A 44 -12.02 -11.51 5.26
CA ARG A 44 -12.30 -11.20 3.85
C ARG A 44 -11.32 -10.20 3.26
N LEU A 45 -10.86 -9.23 4.06
CA LEU A 45 -9.95 -8.19 3.57
C LEU A 45 -8.56 -8.72 3.15
N PRO A 46 -7.89 -9.62 3.90
CA PRO A 46 -6.62 -10.20 3.46
C PRO A 46 -6.74 -10.92 2.12
N GLU A 47 -7.82 -11.67 1.92
CA GLU A 47 -8.08 -12.36 0.65
C GLU A 47 -8.30 -11.38 -0.50
N LEU A 48 -9.03 -10.29 -0.26
CA LEU A 48 -9.23 -9.23 -1.26
C LEU A 48 -7.90 -8.57 -1.63
N LEU A 49 -7.06 -8.27 -0.65
CA LEU A 49 -5.76 -7.64 -0.89
C LEU A 49 -4.81 -8.56 -1.65
N ARG A 50 -4.82 -9.86 -1.37
CA ARG A 50 -4.05 -10.84 -2.15
C ARG A 50 -4.50 -10.87 -3.61
N ARG A 51 -5.82 -10.93 -3.85
CA ARG A 51 -6.38 -10.93 -5.22
C ARG A 51 -6.12 -9.60 -5.96
N ALA A 52 -6.17 -8.48 -5.24
CA ALA A 52 -5.81 -7.18 -5.77
C ALA A 52 -4.33 -7.15 -6.13
N ASP A 53 -3.45 -7.54 -5.23
CA ASP A 53 -2.00 -7.55 -5.47
C ASP A 53 -1.61 -8.47 -6.64
N ASP A 54 -2.20 -9.66 -6.78
CA ASP A 54 -2.02 -10.53 -7.95
C ASP A 54 -2.41 -9.80 -9.26
N HIS A 55 -3.51 -9.06 -9.25
CA HIS A 55 -3.97 -8.27 -10.40
C HIS A 55 -3.03 -7.09 -10.70
N LEU A 56 -2.56 -6.37 -9.68
CA LEU A 56 -1.62 -5.26 -9.84
C LEU A 56 -0.28 -5.76 -10.37
N ARG A 57 0.24 -6.88 -9.83
CA ARG A 57 1.48 -7.53 -10.29
C ARG A 57 1.42 -7.96 -11.74
N ALA A 58 0.30 -8.55 -12.16
CA ALA A 58 0.09 -8.92 -13.56
C ALA A 58 0.17 -7.73 -14.53
N ASN A 59 -0.03 -6.51 -14.02
CA ASN A 59 0.00 -5.26 -14.79
C ASN A 59 1.17 -4.34 -14.41
N ALA A 60 2.17 -4.81 -13.65
CA ALA A 60 3.19 -3.95 -13.04
C ALA A 60 3.97 -3.09 -14.05
N ASP A 61 4.21 -3.60 -15.26
CA ASP A 61 4.85 -2.85 -16.35
C ASP A 61 4.03 -1.64 -16.82
N GLU A 62 2.69 -1.70 -16.73
CA GLU A 62 1.85 -0.53 -16.99
C GLU A 62 2.02 0.51 -15.89
N TYR A 63 2.05 0.11 -14.62
CA TYR A 63 2.20 1.05 -13.50
C TYR A 63 3.50 1.84 -13.59
N GLU A 64 4.62 1.16 -13.84
CA GLU A 64 5.94 1.79 -13.99
C GLU A 64 6.00 2.78 -15.16
N ARG A 65 5.27 2.52 -16.25
CA ARG A 65 5.29 3.38 -17.44
C ARG A 65 4.32 4.55 -17.36
N ARG A 66 3.20 4.38 -16.66
CA ARG A 66 2.04 5.27 -16.76
C ARG A 66 1.79 6.13 -15.54
N PHE A 67 2.19 5.66 -14.36
CA PHE A 67 1.85 6.29 -13.10
C PHE A 67 3.09 6.81 -12.37
N GLU A 68 2.88 7.84 -11.56
CA GLU A 68 3.93 8.43 -10.74
C GLU A 68 4.24 7.49 -9.57
N ARG A 69 5.46 6.99 -9.50
CA ARG A 69 5.96 6.19 -8.37
C ARG A 69 6.46 7.12 -7.26
N VAL A 70 5.85 7.02 -6.08
CA VAL A 70 6.12 7.91 -4.93
C VAL A 70 6.93 7.24 -3.82
N ASP A 71 6.98 5.92 -3.82
CA ASP A 71 7.79 5.09 -2.94
C ASP A 71 8.21 3.80 -3.65
N ASP A 72 9.42 3.33 -3.40
CA ASP A 72 9.97 2.06 -3.87
C ASP A 72 10.96 1.57 -2.82
N THR A 73 10.47 0.69 -1.95
CA THR A 73 11.24 0.19 -0.81
C THR A 73 11.00 -1.30 -0.65
N ASP A 74 12.08 -2.06 -0.44
CA ASP A 74 12.04 -3.50 -0.17
C ASP A 74 11.29 -4.33 -1.22
N GLY A 75 11.27 -3.93 -2.50
CA GLY A 75 10.53 -4.63 -3.56
C GLY A 75 9.02 -4.38 -3.52
N VAL A 76 8.59 -3.32 -2.87
CA VAL A 76 7.20 -2.83 -2.88
C VAL A 76 7.22 -1.40 -3.41
N ALA A 77 6.47 -1.15 -4.48
CA ALA A 77 6.33 0.16 -5.08
C ALA A 77 4.94 0.74 -4.82
N THR A 78 4.87 2.02 -4.49
CA THR A 78 3.60 2.76 -4.37
C THR A 78 3.47 3.78 -5.50
N TYR A 79 2.32 3.79 -6.16
CA TYR A 79 1.99 4.65 -7.29
C TYR A 79 0.80 5.55 -6.97
N LEU A 80 0.82 6.77 -7.51
CA LEU A 80 -0.34 7.65 -7.56
C LEU A 80 -1.11 7.43 -8.87
N VAL A 81 -2.29 6.83 -8.74
CA VAL A 81 -3.16 6.48 -9.86
C VAL A 81 -4.35 7.46 -9.97
N PRO A 82 -5.01 7.56 -11.13
CA PRO A 82 -6.20 8.39 -11.29
C PRO A 82 -7.34 7.98 -10.34
N ASP A 83 -8.21 8.93 -10.01
CA ASP A 83 -9.48 8.63 -9.33
C ASP A 83 -10.30 7.62 -10.16
N GLY A 84 -10.99 6.70 -9.46
CA GLY A 84 -11.76 5.63 -10.09
C GLY A 84 -10.94 4.39 -10.48
N HIS A 85 -9.62 4.40 -10.29
CA HIS A 85 -8.77 3.24 -10.53
C HIS A 85 -9.26 2.00 -9.76
N TRP A 86 -9.54 2.15 -8.47
CA TRP A 86 -10.04 1.04 -7.65
C TRP A 86 -11.43 0.56 -8.06
N ALA A 87 -12.25 1.39 -8.70
CA ALA A 87 -13.52 0.97 -9.27
C ALA A 87 -13.29 0.04 -10.47
N GLU A 88 -12.37 0.38 -11.37
CA GLU A 88 -12.01 -0.45 -12.53
C GLU A 88 -11.41 -1.80 -12.11
N VAL A 89 -10.47 -1.78 -11.15
CA VAL A 89 -9.93 -3.02 -10.56
C VAL A 89 -11.03 -3.82 -9.87
N GLY A 90 -11.96 -3.14 -9.19
CA GLY A 90 -13.11 -3.77 -8.54
C GLY A 90 -13.99 -4.57 -9.50
N GLU A 91 -14.32 -3.99 -10.65
CA GLU A 91 -15.06 -4.65 -11.73
C GLU A 91 -14.28 -5.87 -12.26
N ALA A 92 -12.97 -5.72 -12.50
CA ALA A 92 -12.12 -6.82 -12.97
C ALA A 92 -12.04 -7.99 -11.98
N LEU A 93 -12.06 -7.70 -10.67
CA LEU A 93 -12.03 -8.69 -9.59
C LEU A 93 -13.42 -9.27 -9.25
N GLY A 94 -14.50 -8.68 -9.77
CA GLY A 94 -15.88 -9.04 -9.45
C GLY A 94 -16.25 -8.77 -7.99
N VAL A 95 -15.71 -7.71 -7.39
CA VAL A 95 -15.92 -7.34 -5.99
C VAL A 95 -16.89 -6.18 -5.87
N ASN A 96 -17.59 -6.09 -4.74
CA ASN A 96 -18.60 -5.06 -4.57
C ASN A 96 -18.01 -3.71 -4.14
N ARG A 97 -18.80 -2.64 -4.21
CA ARG A 97 -18.38 -1.27 -3.86
C ARG A 97 -17.75 -1.14 -2.47
N ARG A 98 -18.21 -1.90 -1.47
CA ARG A 98 -17.62 -1.84 -0.12
C ARG A 98 -16.24 -2.48 -0.09
N GLU A 99 -16.05 -3.56 -0.84
CA GLU A 99 -14.75 -4.21 -0.99
C GLU A 99 -13.78 -3.31 -1.76
N VAL A 100 -14.24 -2.63 -2.81
CA VAL A 100 -13.47 -1.59 -3.52
C VAL A 100 -13.02 -0.48 -2.56
N ASP A 101 -13.93 0.05 -1.76
CA ASP A 101 -13.62 1.11 -0.80
C ASP A 101 -12.67 0.63 0.32
N ALA A 102 -12.72 -0.66 0.68
CA ALA A 102 -11.77 -1.28 1.60
C ALA A 102 -10.36 -1.38 0.98
N LEU A 103 -10.26 -1.81 -0.28
CA LEU A 103 -8.99 -1.89 -1.02
C LEU A 103 -8.37 -0.50 -1.14
N ARG A 104 -9.11 0.47 -1.69
CA ARG A 104 -8.65 1.86 -1.83
C ARG A 104 -8.10 2.41 -0.51
N ARG A 105 -8.88 2.28 0.58
CA ARG A 105 -8.43 2.77 1.89
C ARG A 105 -7.20 2.05 2.42
N ALA A 106 -7.09 0.73 2.23
CA ALA A 106 -5.93 -0.03 2.66
C ALA A 106 -4.65 0.50 2.01
N HIS A 107 -4.69 0.78 0.70
CA HIS A 107 -3.56 1.32 -0.04
C HIS A 107 -3.26 2.78 0.33
N GLU A 108 -4.28 3.62 0.52
CA GLU A 108 -4.10 5.00 1.02
C GLU A 108 -3.46 5.04 2.40
N GLN A 109 -3.93 4.20 3.34
CA GLN A 109 -3.35 4.14 4.68
C GLN A 109 -1.90 3.65 4.65
N HIS A 110 -1.54 2.73 3.75
CA HIS A 110 -0.16 2.33 3.54
C HIS A 110 0.69 3.55 3.10
N LEU A 111 0.25 4.30 2.08
CA LEU A 111 0.95 5.49 1.61
C LEU A 111 1.11 6.54 2.73
N LEU A 112 0.06 6.80 3.52
CA LEU A 112 0.14 7.75 4.64
C LEU A 112 1.12 7.30 5.73
N ARG A 113 1.27 5.98 5.95
CA ARG A 113 2.27 5.43 6.86
C ARG A 113 3.68 5.60 6.30
N VAL A 114 3.90 5.32 5.01
CA VAL A 114 5.16 5.65 4.31
C VAL A 114 5.48 7.13 4.45
N GLY A 115 4.51 8.01 4.18
CA GLY A 115 4.65 9.46 4.32
C GLY A 115 4.97 9.92 5.74
N THR A 116 4.41 9.26 6.74
CA THR A 116 4.74 9.56 8.14
C THR A 116 6.22 9.25 8.42
N ARG A 117 6.70 8.08 7.95
CA ARG A 117 8.10 7.66 8.12
C ARG A 117 9.09 8.56 7.38
N SER A 118 8.73 9.01 6.17
CA SER A 118 9.56 9.89 5.34
C SER A 118 9.34 11.39 5.59
N ARG A 119 8.53 11.76 6.60
CA ARG A 119 8.11 13.16 6.88
C ARG A 119 7.39 13.86 5.72
N ARG A 120 6.83 13.10 4.78
CA ARG A 120 6.04 13.56 3.61
C ARG A 120 4.54 13.35 3.75
N ARG A 121 4.05 13.01 4.96
CA ARG A 121 2.63 12.68 5.19
C ARG A 121 1.65 13.71 4.61
N ARG A 122 1.87 15.01 4.87
CA ARG A 122 0.98 16.07 4.38
C ARG A 122 0.95 16.16 2.85
N GLU A 123 2.09 15.95 2.21
CA GLU A 123 2.18 15.93 0.75
C GLU A 123 1.31 14.81 0.16
N PHE A 124 1.37 13.62 0.76
CA PHE A 124 0.54 12.50 0.34
C PHE A 124 -0.94 12.69 0.69
N GLU A 125 -1.27 13.31 1.83
CA GLU A 125 -2.66 13.68 2.15
C GLU A 125 -3.24 14.59 1.06
N THR A 126 -2.49 15.62 0.63
CA THR A 126 -2.90 16.50 -0.48
C THR A 126 -2.97 15.77 -1.82
N ALA A 127 -2.02 14.89 -2.13
CA ALA A 127 -2.06 14.11 -3.37
C ALA A 127 -3.33 13.23 -3.44
N LEU A 128 -3.72 12.62 -2.32
CA LEU A 128 -4.91 11.78 -2.19
C LEU A 128 -6.24 12.54 -2.28
N GLU A 129 -6.23 13.87 -2.31
CA GLU A 129 -7.44 14.66 -2.60
C GLU A 129 -7.86 14.55 -4.07
N LEU A 130 -6.92 14.19 -4.97
CA LEU A 130 -7.13 14.16 -6.43
C LEU A 130 -6.77 12.81 -7.07
N ARG A 131 -6.15 11.91 -6.31
CA ARG A 131 -5.55 10.65 -6.78
C ARG A 131 -5.89 9.55 -5.78
N GLU A 132 -5.77 8.32 -6.24
CA GLU A 132 -5.76 7.15 -5.36
C GLU A 132 -4.33 6.59 -5.25
N ALA A 133 -4.07 5.77 -4.23
CA ALA A 133 -2.81 5.04 -4.10
C ALA A 133 -2.99 3.58 -4.54
N ALA A 134 -2.00 3.05 -5.26
CA ALA A 134 -1.85 1.63 -5.55
C ALA A 134 -0.47 1.16 -5.07
N VAL A 135 -0.43 0.03 -4.37
CA VAL A 135 0.77 -0.53 -3.74
C VAL A 135 0.95 -1.89 -4.39
N VAL A 136 2.10 -2.11 -4.99
CA VAL A 136 2.35 -3.26 -5.88
C VAL A 136 3.63 -3.94 -5.41
N GLU A 137 3.54 -5.23 -5.09
CA GLU A 137 4.74 -6.05 -4.90
C GLU A 137 5.47 -6.25 -6.25
N ARG A 138 6.80 -6.19 -6.27
CA ARG A 138 7.63 -6.24 -7.49
C ARG A 138 8.39 -7.56 -7.62
#